data_AF-A0A7S4SR38-F1
#
_entry.id   AF-A0A7S4SR38-F1
#
_cell.length_a   1.000
_cell.length_b   1.000
_cell.length_c   1.000
_cell.angle_alpha   90.00
_cell.angle_beta   90.00
_cell.angle_gamma   90.00
#
_symmetry.space_group_name_H-M   'P 1'
#
loop_
_entity.id
_entity.type
_entity.pdbx_description
1 polymer ?
#
loop_
_entity_poly.entity_id
_entity_poly.type
_entity_poly.pdbx_seq_one_letter_code
_entity_poly.pdbx_strand_id
1 'polypeptide(L)'
;LAALLEKALGLAPLGAIYDARPRGLDPVAFLDYGLKALGVSVRLQNGELLDDIPREGPVLIVANHPLGGLEGMAIARVIAAVRPDLKVLTNELLRRIPELADMFIGVNVLDKKA
;
A
#
# COMPACT_ATOMS: atom_id res chain seq x y z
N LEU A 1 -17.99 -11.57 -22.13
CA LEU A 1 -16.62 -12.11 -21.94
C LEU A 1 -15.86 -11.35 -20.86
N ALA A 2 -15.68 -10.03 -20.97
CA ALA A 2 -14.98 -9.21 -19.95
C ALA A 2 -15.53 -9.37 -18.51
N ALA A 3 -16.85 -9.23 -18.31
CA ALA A 3 -17.47 -9.36 -16.98
C ALA A 3 -17.34 -10.76 -16.34
N LEU A 4 -17.23 -11.82 -17.16
CA LEU A 4 -16.99 -13.18 -16.67
C LEU A 4 -15.52 -13.35 -16.23
N LEU A 5 -14.58 -12.78 -16.99
CA LEU A 5 -13.15 -12.73 -16.63
C LEU A 5 -12.91 -11.93 -15.36
N GLU A 6 -13.55 -10.77 -15.20
CA GLU A 6 -13.42 -9.93 -13.99
C GLU A 6 -13.90 -10.65 -12.73
N LYS A 7 -15.00 -11.42 -12.82
CA LYS A 7 -15.46 -12.24 -11.71
C LYS A 7 -14.49 -13.38 -11.40
N ALA A 8 -13.99 -14.08 -12.42
CA ALA A 8 -13.06 -15.20 -12.24
C ALA A 8 -11.71 -14.75 -11.63
N LEU A 9 -11.24 -13.55 -11.99
CA LEU A 9 -10.00 -12.95 -11.48
C LEU A 9 -10.17 -12.24 -10.13
N GLY A 10 -11.39 -12.17 -9.58
CA GLY A 10 -11.66 -11.46 -8.34
C GLY A 10 -11.63 -9.92 -8.48
N LEU A 11 -11.56 -9.38 -9.69
CA LEU A 11 -11.57 -7.92 -9.92
C LEU A 11 -12.92 -7.31 -9.57
N ALA A 12 -14.02 -7.99 -9.87
CA ALA A 12 -15.37 -7.53 -9.51
C ALA A 12 -15.57 -7.37 -7.98
N PRO A 13 -15.25 -8.36 -7.13
CA PRO A 13 -15.35 -8.18 -5.68
C PRO A 13 -14.36 -7.15 -5.13
N LEU A 14 -13.14 -7.05 -5.68
CA LEU A 14 -12.18 -6.00 -5.28
C LEU A 14 -12.68 -4.60 -5.62
N GLY A 15 -13.28 -4.43 -6.80
CA GLY A 15 -13.91 -3.17 -7.20
C GLY A 15 -15.06 -2.79 -6.27
N ALA A 16 -15.92 -3.76 -5.92
CA ALA A 16 -17.01 -3.51 -4.97
C ALA A 16 -16.52 -3.10 -3.58
N ILE A 17 -15.43 -3.71 -3.07
CA ILE A 17 -14.78 -3.28 -1.83
C ILE A 17 -14.26 -1.85 -1.99
N TYR A 18 -13.51 -1.58 -3.05
CA TYR A 18 -12.95 -0.24 -3.28
C TYR A 18 -14.03 0.83 -3.37
N ASP A 19 -15.13 0.58 -4.07
CA ASP A 19 -16.25 1.54 -4.22
C ASP A 19 -17.03 1.75 -2.92
N ALA A 20 -17.07 0.76 -2.03
CA ALA A 20 -17.71 0.84 -0.73
C ALA A 20 -16.86 1.55 0.35
N ARG A 21 -15.62 1.95 0.02
CA ARG A 21 -14.73 2.62 0.98
C ARG A 21 -15.33 3.95 1.49
N PRO A 22 -15.06 4.34 2.74
CA PRO A 22 -15.30 5.71 3.20
C PRO A 22 -14.62 6.73 2.28
N ARG A 23 -15.28 7.85 2.02
CA ARG A 23 -14.71 8.93 1.18
C ARG A 23 -13.72 9.78 1.98
N GLY A 24 -12.71 10.30 1.30
CA GLY A 24 -11.75 11.22 1.90
C GLY A 24 -10.79 10.57 2.90
N LEU A 25 -10.54 9.26 2.76
CA LEU A 25 -9.52 8.59 3.54
C LEU A 25 -8.14 9.14 3.19
N ASP A 26 -7.35 9.44 4.22
CA ASP A 26 -5.92 9.63 4.04
C ASP A 26 -5.25 8.29 3.68
N PRO A 27 -3.98 8.31 3.23
CA PRO A 27 -3.28 7.10 2.82
C PRO A 27 -3.26 6.00 3.90
N VAL A 28 -3.01 6.35 5.16
CA VAL A 28 -2.88 5.37 6.25
C VAL A 28 -4.23 4.73 6.58
N ALA A 29 -5.29 5.53 6.63
CA ALA A 29 -6.65 5.06 6.84
C ALA A 29 -7.14 4.20 5.66
N PHE A 30 -6.72 4.51 4.43
CA PHE A 30 -7.00 3.69 3.26
C PHE A 30 -6.28 2.33 3.30
N LEU A 31 -5.01 2.30 3.73
CA LEU A 31 -4.28 1.05 3.96
C LEU A 31 -4.99 0.18 5.01
N ASP A 32 -5.39 0.78 6.14
CA ASP A 32 -6.14 0.08 7.20
C ASP A 32 -7.47 -0.49 6.70
N TYR A 33 -8.22 0.32 5.96
CA TYR A 33 -9.47 -0.10 5.33
C TYR A 33 -9.24 -1.32 4.41
N GLY A 34 -8.27 -1.23 3.51
CA GLY A 34 -7.99 -2.27 2.53
C GLY A 34 -7.57 -3.58 3.19
N LEU A 35 -6.62 -3.54 4.13
CA LEU A 35 -6.18 -4.74 4.86
C LEU A 35 -7.34 -5.40 5.61
N LYS A 36 -8.17 -4.60 6.29
CA LYS A 36 -9.34 -5.10 7.03
C LYS A 36 -10.38 -5.71 6.08
N ALA A 37 -10.70 -5.04 4.98
CA ALA A 37 -11.69 -5.51 4.02
C ALA A 37 -11.27 -6.82 3.32
N LEU A 38 -9.96 -7.02 3.14
CA LEU A 38 -9.38 -8.25 2.61
C LEU A 38 -9.20 -9.35 3.66
N GLY A 39 -9.55 -9.10 4.93
CA GLY A 39 -9.43 -10.07 6.01
C GLY A 39 -7.99 -10.35 6.44
N VAL A 40 -7.09 -9.37 6.29
CA VAL A 40 -5.66 -9.53 6.52
C VAL A 40 -5.30 -9.10 7.94
N SER A 41 -4.64 -9.99 8.68
CA SER A 41 -4.08 -9.69 10.00
C SER A 41 -2.56 -9.58 9.91
N VAL A 42 -2.01 -8.45 10.37
CA VAL A 42 -0.55 -8.24 10.43
C VAL A 42 -0.05 -8.65 11.81
N ARG A 43 0.99 -9.50 11.85
CA ARG A 43 1.71 -9.85 13.08
C ARG A 43 3.16 -9.46 12.93
N LEU A 44 3.65 -8.64 13.85
CA LEU A 44 5.04 -8.21 13.87
C LEU A 44 5.85 -9.20 14.70
N GLN A 45 6.89 -9.75 14.10
CA GLN A 45 7.97 -10.39 14.84
C GLN A 45 9.01 -9.31 15.15
N ASN A 46 9.52 -9.30 16.38
CA ASN A 46 10.49 -8.31 16.84
C ASN A 46 10.00 -6.86 16.66
N GLY A 47 8.75 -6.59 17.03
CA GLY A 47 8.11 -5.28 16.86
C GLY A 47 8.81 -4.15 17.62
N GLU A 48 9.58 -4.48 18.66
CA GLU A 48 10.43 -3.55 19.40
C GLU A 48 11.49 -2.87 18.51
N LEU A 49 11.93 -3.52 17.42
CA LEU A 49 12.91 -2.94 16.49
C LEU A 49 12.35 -1.75 15.70
N LEU A 50 11.04 -1.52 15.71
CA LEU A 50 10.46 -0.31 15.14
C LEU A 50 10.89 0.96 15.89
N ASP A 51 11.28 0.84 17.16
CA ASP A 51 11.78 1.98 17.94
C ASP A 51 13.17 2.44 17.50
N ASP A 52 13.91 1.59 16.78
CA ASP A 52 15.23 1.93 16.21
C ASP A 52 15.11 2.82 14.97
N ILE A 53 13.92 2.95 14.38
CA ILE A 53 13.70 3.83 13.22
C ILE A 53 13.78 5.29 13.69
N PRO A 54 14.71 6.10 13.13
CA PRO A 54 14.80 7.52 13.48
C PRO A 54 13.47 8.22 13.20
N ARG A 55 12.90 8.87 14.22
CA ARG A 55 11.60 9.58 14.14
C ARG A 55 11.65 10.82 13.25
N GLU A 56 12.83 11.43 13.15
CA GLU A 56 13.08 12.64 12.39
C GLU A 56 14.34 12.48 11.53
N GLY A 57 14.48 13.35 10.53
CA GLY A 57 15.60 13.33 9.60
C GLY A 57 15.45 12.31 8.46
N PRO A 58 16.44 12.29 7.53
CA PRO A 58 16.40 11.45 6.35
C PRO A 58 16.61 9.98 6.71
N VAL A 59 15.72 9.11 6.21
CA VAL A 59 15.78 7.66 6.38
C VAL A 59 15.39 6.98 5.07
N LEU A 60 16.15 5.96 4.66
CA LEU A 60 15.79 5.07 3.56
C LEU A 60 15.52 3.67 4.13
N ILE A 61 14.28 3.19 3.95
CA ILE A 61 13.89 1.84 4.36
C ILE A 61 13.82 0.97 3.11
N VAL A 62 14.49 -0.18 3.16
CA VAL A 62 14.46 -1.19 2.10
C VAL A 62 13.87 -2.47 2.67
N ALA A 63 12.78 -2.92 2.09
CA ALA A 63 12.08 -4.14 2.50
C ALA A 63 11.72 -4.97 1.26
N ASN A 64 11.82 -6.29 1.35
CA ASN A 64 11.28 -7.15 0.31
C ASN A 64 9.75 -7.25 0.46
N HIS A 65 9.06 -7.57 -0.64
CA HIS A 65 7.62 -7.87 -0.64
C HIS A 65 7.31 -8.91 -1.74
N PRO A 66 7.75 -10.17 -1.60
CA PRO A 66 7.71 -11.17 -2.68
C PRO A 66 6.30 -11.48 -3.21
N LEU A 67 5.26 -11.25 -2.42
CA LEU A 67 3.84 -11.42 -2.78
C LEU A 67 3.20 -10.15 -3.33
N GLY A 68 3.93 -9.03 -3.35
CA GLY A 68 3.53 -7.81 -4.05
C GLY A 68 2.73 -6.82 -3.19
N GLY A 69 1.68 -6.26 -3.78
CA GLY A 69 1.01 -5.06 -3.26
C GLY A 69 0.41 -5.22 -1.86
N LEU A 70 -0.11 -6.41 -1.51
CA LEU A 70 -0.71 -6.63 -0.20
C LEU A 70 0.31 -6.54 0.95
N GLU A 71 1.48 -7.14 0.77
CA GLU A 71 2.59 -7.01 1.73
C GLU A 71 3.11 -5.57 1.76
N GLY A 72 3.22 -4.93 0.61
CA GLY A 72 3.56 -3.51 0.52
C GLY A 72 2.62 -2.62 1.33
N MET A 73 1.31 -2.89 1.29
CA MET A 73 0.31 -2.20 2.10
C MET A 73 0.52 -2.45 3.60
N ALA A 74 0.77 -3.70 4.00
CA ALA A 74 1.03 -4.06 5.40
C ALA A 74 2.29 -3.39 5.95
N ILE A 75 3.39 -3.43 5.19
CA ILE A 75 4.66 -2.80 5.55
C ILE A 75 4.47 -1.28 5.64
N ALA A 76 3.88 -0.65 4.63
CA ALA A 76 3.64 0.80 4.62
C ALA A 76 2.79 1.22 5.83
N ARG A 77 1.76 0.44 6.18
CA ARG A 77 0.90 0.72 7.33
C ARG A 77 1.65 0.65 8.66
N VAL A 78 2.52 -0.33 8.82
CA VAL A 78 3.34 -0.51 10.04
C VAL A 78 4.34 0.63 10.17
N ILE A 79 5.07 0.94 9.11
CA ILE A 79 6.07 2.00 9.11
C ILE A 79 5.40 3.38 9.29
N ALA A 80 4.25 3.63 8.66
CA ALA A 80 3.54 4.90 8.79
C ALA A 80 3.07 5.21 10.23
N ALA A 81 2.93 4.19 11.10
CA ALA A 81 2.65 4.39 12.52
C ALA A 81 3.82 5.05 13.27
N VAL A 82 5.04 4.88 12.77
CA VAL A 82 6.29 5.40 13.34
C VAL A 82 6.74 6.65 12.59
N ARG A 83 6.55 6.67 11.27
CA ARG A 83 6.94 7.72 10.32
C ARG A 83 5.74 8.12 9.45
N PRO A 84 4.86 9.02 9.92
CA PRO A 84 3.68 9.45 9.17
C PRO A 84 4.03 10.21 7.87
N ASP A 85 5.26 10.67 7.73
CA ASP A 85 5.83 11.28 6.52
C ASP A 85 6.35 10.28 5.48
N LEU A 86 6.14 8.97 5.71
CA LEU A 86 6.55 7.88 4.81
C LEU A 86 6.15 8.17 3.35
N LYS A 87 7.14 8.00 2.46
CA LYS A 87 6.92 7.89 1.02
C LYS A 87 7.38 6.53 0.51
N VAL A 88 6.62 5.95 -0.41
CA VAL A 88 6.92 4.63 -0.99
C VAL A 88 7.22 4.78 -2.48
N LEU A 89 8.36 4.25 -2.91
CA LEU A 89 8.72 4.19 -4.32
C LEU A 89 7.88 3.11 -5.00
N THR A 90 7.09 3.48 -6.00
CA THR A 90 6.14 2.57 -6.66
C THR A 90 6.02 2.86 -8.15
N ASN A 91 5.39 1.96 -8.91
CA ASN A 91 5.06 2.25 -10.30
C ASN A 91 4.13 3.48 -10.40
N GLU A 92 4.42 4.40 -11.32
CA GLU A 92 3.60 5.60 -11.59
C GLU A 92 2.09 5.30 -11.72
N LEU A 93 1.72 4.14 -12.27
CA LEU A 93 0.32 3.73 -12.42
C LEU A 93 -0.43 3.72 -11.08
N LEU A 94 0.23 3.38 -9.98
CA LEU A 94 -0.39 3.27 -8.66
C LEU A 94 -0.76 4.64 -8.07
N ARG A 95 -0.16 5.74 -8.55
CA ARG A 95 -0.59 7.10 -8.18
C ARG A 95 -2.00 7.44 -8.67
N ARG A 96 -2.60 6.63 -9.54
CA ARG A 96 -4.00 6.79 -9.96
C ARG A 96 -5.01 6.42 -8.88
N ILE A 97 -4.58 5.79 -7.79
CA ILE A 97 -5.39 5.56 -6.59
C ILE A 97 -5.31 6.85 -5.75
N PRO A 98 -6.34 7.70 -5.72
CA PRO A 98 -6.24 9.04 -5.14
C PRO A 98 -5.82 9.03 -3.67
N GLU A 99 -6.27 8.05 -2.91
CA GLU A 99 -5.98 7.90 -1.49
C GLU A 99 -4.50 7.60 -1.22
N LEU A 100 -3.76 7.05 -2.19
CA LEU A 100 -2.34 6.70 -2.04
C LEU A 100 -1.40 7.64 -2.81
N ALA A 101 -1.95 8.54 -3.64
CA ALA A 101 -1.18 9.38 -4.55
C ALA A 101 -0.12 10.22 -3.83
N ASP A 102 -0.43 10.72 -2.63
CA ASP A 102 0.50 11.52 -1.83
C ASP A 102 1.57 10.67 -1.16
N MET A 103 1.26 9.43 -0.77
CA MET A 103 2.24 8.50 -0.17
C MET A 103 3.23 7.98 -1.22
N PHE A 104 2.84 7.90 -2.49
CA PHE A 104 3.65 7.29 -3.52
C PHE A 104 4.58 8.27 -4.25
N ILE A 105 5.85 7.90 -4.34
CA ILE A 105 6.79 8.43 -5.33
C ILE A 105 6.70 7.51 -6.53
N GLY A 106 6.17 8.01 -7.63
CA GLY A 106 6.02 7.24 -8.84
C GLY A 106 7.36 7.12 -9.57
N VAL A 107 7.58 5.95 -10.16
CA VAL A 107 8.68 5.69 -11.08
C VAL A 107 8.17 4.91 -12.28
N ASN A 108 8.69 5.23 -13.46
CA ASN A 108 8.34 4.53 -14.68
C ASN A 108 9.23 3.30 -14.88
N VAL A 109 8.87 2.20 -14.21
CA VAL A 109 9.63 0.93 -14.27
C VAL A 109 9.35 0.12 -15.54
N LEU A 110 8.41 0.54 -16.38
CA LEU A 110 8.01 -0.18 -17.60
C LEU A 110 8.59 0.42 -18.87
N ASP A 111 9.23 1.58 -18.78
CA ASP A 111 9.95 2.17 -19.91
C ASP A 111 11.32 1.52 -20.05
N LYS A 112 11.66 1.14 -21.29
CA LYS A 112 12.91 0.43 -21.60
C LYS A 112 14.15 1.34 -21.59
N LYS A 113 13.98 2.62 -21.27
CA LYS A 113 15.04 3.64 -21.22
C LYS A 113 15.47 4.01 -19.79
N ALA A 114 14.91 3.38 -18.77
CA ALA A 114 15.35 3.51 -17.38
C ALA A 114 16.70 2.79 -17.16
#